data_AF-A0A538N5Z7-F1
#
_entry.id   AF-A0A538N5Z7-F1
#
_cell.length_a   1.000
_cell.length_b   1.000
_cell.length_c   1.000
_cell.angle_alpha   90.00
_cell.angle_beta   90.00
_cell.angle_gamma   90.00
#
_symmetry.space_group_name_H-M   'P 1'
#
loop_
_entity.id
_entity.type
_entity.pdbx_description
1 polymer ?
#
loop_
_entity_poly.entity_id
_entity_poly.type
_entity_poly.pdbx_seq_one_letter_code
_entity_poly.pdbx_strand_id
1 'polypeptide(L)'
;MWWRRRREQEMADAREEALRWYERLGGQIMNLPAGDDPATKQALVDAGERYNAAGSQLERATSAKQYDLARETALEGLYFVRAARTAQGLDPGPELPALAAARQAGAIREDRAVEVDGHEYRASPRYGQGTPYYYPGGILRGRRVPGGYYSEPVWKTALAAGAGTVGGLLLFDALFSPGFGFGGGGFEGGYDQGFEAGYDDAMDDHGDFDGGDFDGGGGDFGGDFGGDFGGDW
;
A
#
# COMPACT_ATOMS: atom_id res chain seq x y z
N MET A 1 33.53 5.47 24.67
CA MET A 1 32.42 6.17 25.37
C MET A 1 31.60 7.08 24.44
N TRP A 2 32.21 7.87 23.55
CA TRP A 2 31.48 8.78 22.62
C TRP A 2 30.44 8.08 21.71
N TRP A 3 30.81 6.97 21.06
CA TRP A 3 29.92 6.20 20.18
C TRP A 3 28.67 5.62 20.84
N ARG A 4 28.74 5.33 22.15
CA ARG A 4 27.61 4.80 22.92
C ARG A 4 26.61 5.92 23.22
N ARG A 5 27.11 7.07 23.69
CA ARG A 5 26.29 8.27 23.94
C ARG A 5 25.59 8.75 22.67
N ARG A 6 26.28 8.72 21.52
CA ARG A 6 25.70 9.07 20.23
C ARG A 6 24.54 8.15 19.85
N ARG A 7 24.71 6.83 19.99
CA ARG A 7 23.64 5.84 19.72
C ARG A 7 22.44 6.00 20.67
N GLU A 8 22.70 6.30 21.94
CA GLU A 8 21.64 6.57 22.92
C GLU A 8 20.85 7.84 22.57
N GLN A 9 21.54 8.90 22.10
CA GLN A 9 20.90 10.12 21.60
C GLN A 9 20.09 9.87 20.33
N GLU A 10 20.68 9.22 19.32
CA GLU A 10 19.98 8.89 18.06
C GLU A 10 18.71 8.05 18.31
N MET A 11 18.77 7.11 19.26
CA MET A 11 17.60 6.33 19.66
C MET A 11 16.54 7.18 20.36
N ALA A 12 16.95 8.08 21.26
CA ALA A 12 16.01 8.98 21.95
C ALA A 12 15.31 9.93 20.97
N ASP A 13 16.07 10.52 20.05
CA ASP A 13 15.53 11.43 19.03
C ASP A 13 14.54 10.69 18.10
N ALA A 14 14.89 9.48 17.65
CA ALA A 14 14.00 8.67 16.82
C ALA A 14 12.71 8.28 17.57
N ARG A 15 12.81 7.98 18.87
CA ARG A 15 11.65 7.68 19.71
C ARG A 15 10.71 8.87 19.82
N GLU A 16 11.23 10.06 20.14
CA GLU A 16 10.41 11.27 20.29
C GLU A 16 9.73 11.66 18.98
N GLU A 17 10.45 11.56 17.85
CA GLU A 17 9.86 11.81 16.54
C GLU A 17 8.74 10.80 16.22
N ALA A 18 8.95 9.51 16.50
CA ALA A 18 7.92 8.49 16.29
C ALA A 18 6.68 8.72 17.18
N LEU A 19 6.88 9.07 18.47
CA LEU A 19 5.80 9.41 19.39
C LEU A 19 5.01 10.62 18.90
N ARG A 20 5.69 11.69 18.49
CA ARG A 20 5.04 12.90 17.95
C ARG A 20 4.09 12.59 16.79
N TRP A 21 4.51 11.75 15.85
CA TRP A 21 3.66 11.38 14.70
C TRP A 21 2.53 10.43 15.11
N TYR A 22 2.79 9.50 16.01
CA TYR A 22 1.78 8.58 16.56
C TYR A 22 0.68 9.31 17.33
N GLU A 23 1.04 10.24 18.21
CA GLU A 23 0.09 11.07 18.96
C GLU A 23 -0.73 11.96 18.02
N ARG A 24 -0.08 12.54 17.00
CA ARG A 24 -0.79 13.30 15.96
C ARG A 24 -1.79 12.43 15.22
N LEU A 25 -1.42 11.19 14.85
CA LEU A 25 -2.33 10.25 14.20
C LEU A 25 -3.54 9.94 15.08
N GLY A 26 -3.31 9.56 16.33
CA GLY A 26 -4.38 9.29 17.30
C GLY A 26 -5.32 10.48 17.48
N GLY A 27 -4.75 11.68 17.61
CA GLY A 27 -5.53 12.92 17.69
C GLY A 27 -6.38 13.17 16.45
N GLN A 28 -5.89 12.86 15.24
CA GLN A 28 -6.68 13.04 14.01
C GLN A 28 -7.80 12.01 13.89
N ILE A 29 -7.53 10.73 14.17
CA ILE A 29 -8.53 9.66 14.08
C ILE A 29 -9.69 9.92 15.04
N MET A 30 -9.39 10.32 16.28
CA MET A 30 -10.43 10.54 17.31
C MET A 30 -11.32 11.76 17.02
N ASN A 31 -10.84 12.73 16.23
CA ASN A 31 -11.55 13.98 15.95
C ASN A 31 -12.12 14.08 14.54
N LEU A 32 -11.93 13.05 13.70
CA LEU A 32 -12.45 13.03 12.33
C LEU A 32 -13.61 12.04 12.23
N PRO A 33 -14.87 12.50 12.29
CA PRO A 33 -16.02 11.61 12.16
C PRO A 33 -16.06 11.00 10.76
N ALA A 34 -16.40 9.71 10.64
CA ALA A 34 -16.42 9.02 9.35
C ALA A 34 -17.55 9.49 8.42
N GLY A 35 -18.70 9.91 8.97
CA GLY A 35 -19.90 10.18 8.17
C GLY A 35 -20.39 8.92 7.43
N ASP A 36 -21.05 9.10 6.29
CA ASP A 36 -21.64 8.00 5.51
C ASP A 36 -20.83 7.55 4.30
N ASP A 37 -19.87 8.36 3.86
CA ASP A 37 -19.06 8.09 2.67
C ASP A 37 -18.20 6.82 2.82
N PRO A 38 -18.35 5.81 1.94
CA PRO A 38 -17.61 4.55 2.03
C PRO A 38 -16.09 4.72 1.94
N ALA A 39 -15.60 5.66 1.11
CA ALA A 39 -14.17 5.87 0.94
C ALA A 39 -13.54 6.49 2.20
N THR A 40 -14.25 7.43 2.83
CA THR A 40 -13.88 8.01 4.13
C THR A 40 -13.86 6.94 5.22
N LYS A 41 -14.91 6.13 5.34
CA LYS A 41 -14.97 5.02 6.32
C LYS A 41 -13.77 4.09 6.14
N GLN A 42 -13.49 3.70 4.91
CA GLN A 42 -12.36 2.84 4.56
C GLN A 42 -11.03 3.46 4.97
N ALA A 43 -10.79 4.71 4.60
CA ALA A 43 -9.54 5.41 4.93
C ALA A 43 -9.36 5.56 6.45
N LEU A 44 -10.44 5.79 7.21
CA LEU A 44 -10.35 5.84 8.68
C LEU A 44 -10.10 4.47 9.31
N VAL A 45 -10.64 3.39 8.75
CA VAL A 45 -10.29 2.02 9.15
C VAL A 45 -8.81 1.77 8.90
N ASP A 46 -8.31 2.08 7.70
CA ASP A 46 -6.89 1.94 7.35
C ASP A 46 -6.01 2.78 8.28
N ALA A 47 -6.41 4.02 8.60
CA ALA A 47 -5.71 4.85 9.57
C ALA A 47 -5.67 4.22 10.97
N GLY A 48 -6.78 3.64 11.42
CA GLY A 48 -6.89 2.94 12.70
C GLY A 48 -6.01 1.69 12.78
N GLU A 49 -5.95 0.90 11.71
CA GLU A 49 -5.02 -0.24 11.60
C GLU A 49 -3.56 0.21 11.75
N ARG A 50 -3.19 1.32 11.08
CA ARG A 50 -1.85 1.90 11.20
C ARG A 50 -1.57 2.48 12.58
N TYR A 51 -2.56 3.08 13.24
CA TYR A 51 -2.44 3.53 14.61
C TYR A 51 -2.11 2.36 15.56
N ASN A 52 -2.91 1.30 15.52
CA ASN A 52 -2.67 0.11 16.35
C ASN A 52 -1.28 -0.51 16.08
N ALA A 53 -0.91 -0.66 14.80
CA ALA A 53 0.40 -1.19 14.42
C ALA A 53 1.56 -0.31 14.90
N ALA A 54 1.47 1.02 14.73
CA ALA A 54 2.48 1.96 15.19
C ALA A 54 2.63 1.91 16.72
N GLY A 55 1.53 1.84 17.47
CA GLY A 55 1.53 1.67 18.93
C GLY A 55 2.28 0.40 19.35
N SER A 56 1.93 -0.75 18.77
CA SER A 56 2.61 -2.01 19.06
C SER A 56 4.09 -2.03 18.63
N GLN A 57 4.48 -1.25 17.61
CA GLN A 57 5.87 -1.10 17.20
C GLN A 57 6.64 -0.22 18.18
N LEU A 58 6.06 0.90 18.63
CA LEU A 58 6.64 1.80 19.63
C LEU A 58 6.94 1.08 20.96
N GLU A 59 6.00 0.24 21.41
CA GLU A 59 6.15 -0.52 22.66
C GLU A 59 7.29 -1.54 22.61
N ARG A 60 7.50 -2.18 21.45
CA ARG A 60 8.52 -3.23 21.28
C ARG A 60 9.87 -2.71 20.77
N ALA A 61 9.93 -1.46 20.31
CA ALA A 61 11.13 -0.89 19.71
C ALA A 61 12.26 -0.75 20.75
N THR A 62 13.44 -1.25 20.38
CA THR A 62 14.68 -1.20 21.19
C THR A 62 15.86 -0.59 20.43
N SER A 63 15.60 0.00 19.26
CA SER A 63 16.61 0.64 18.41
C SER A 63 16.04 1.81 17.62
N ALA A 64 16.89 2.76 17.24
CA ALA A 64 16.51 3.92 16.41
C ALA A 64 15.77 3.49 15.13
N LYS A 65 16.27 2.47 14.43
CA LYS A 65 15.64 1.93 13.22
C LYS A 65 14.22 1.40 13.46
N GLN A 66 13.96 0.78 14.61
CA GLN A 66 12.61 0.31 14.94
C GLN A 66 11.66 1.47 15.26
N TYR A 67 12.15 2.53 15.90
CA TYR A 67 11.37 3.77 16.07
C TYR A 67 11.10 4.46 14.72
N ASP A 68 12.06 4.47 13.80
CA ASP A 68 11.84 4.99 12.44
C ASP A 68 10.77 4.20 11.67
N LEU A 69 10.71 2.87 11.85
CA LEU A 69 9.63 2.04 11.28
C LEU A 69 8.28 2.40 11.90
N ALA A 70 8.21 2.61 13.22
CA ALA A 70 6.99 3.07 13.89
C ALA A 70 6.52 4.44 13.39
N ARG A 71 7.47 5.36 13.18
CA ARG A 71 7.24 6.66 12.56
C ARG A 71 6.66 6.52 11.15
N GLU A 72 7.24 5.68 10.29
CA GLU A 72 6.73 5.47 8.92
C GLU A 72 5.31 4.87 8.95
N THR A 73 5.02 3.93 9.86
CA THR A 73 3.65 3.40 10.05
C THR A 73 2.67 4.49 10.48
N ALA A 74 3.04 5.36 11.42
CA ALA A 74 2.20 6.48 11.85
C ALA A 74 1.97 7.50 10.72
N LEU A 75 3.00 7.79 9.93
CA LEU A 75 2.88 8.67 8.75
C LEU A 75 1.92 8.07 7.72
N GLU A 76 1.96 6.77 7.48
CA GLU A 76 1.03 6.11 6.57
C GLU A 76 -0.42 6.26 7.03
N GLY A 77 -0.68 6.09 8.33
CA GLY A 77 -1.99 6.39 8.92
C GLY A 77 -2.43 7.83 8.69
N LEU A 78 -1.50 8.80 8.79
CA LEU A 78 -1.80 10.21 8.53
C LEU A 78 -2.10 10.50 7.05
N TYR A 79 -1.52 9.76 6.11
CA TYR A 79 -1.90 9.85 4.70
C TYR A 79 -3.33 9.35 4.47
N PHE A 80 -3.76 8.29 5.16
CA PHE A 80 -5.16 7.85 5.11
C PHE A 80 -6.12 8.87 5.73
N VAL A 81 -5.77 9.46 6.88
CA VAL A 81 -6.53 10.59 7.45
C VAL A 81 -6.63 11.73 6.45
N ARG A 82 -5.53 12.08 5.78
CA ARG A 82 -5.50 13.12 4.74
C ARG A 82 -6.47 12.80 3.60
N ALA A 83 -6.50 11.55 3.14
CA ALA A 83 -7.45 11.08 2.13
C ALA A 83 -8.90 11.19 2.61
N ALA A 84 -9.19 10.78 3.85
CA ALA A 84 -10.52 10.90 4.46
C ALA A 84 -10.99 12.37 4.53
N ARG A 85 -10.12 13.29 4.97
CA ARG A 85 -10.42 14.73 4.99
C ARG A 85 -10.69 15.26 3.59
N THR A 86 -9.89 14.86 2.62
CA THR A 86 -10.06 15.25 1.21
C THR A 86 -11.40 14.75 0.65
N ALA A 87 -11.77 13.50 0.95
CA ALA A 87 -13.05 12.93 0.53
C ALA A 87 -14.26 13.67 1.12
N GLN A 88 -14.15 14.15 2.36
CA GLN A 88 -15.15 15.00 3.02
C GLN A 88 -15.14 16.47 2.54
N GLY A 89 -14.25 16.85 1.63
CA GLY A 89 -14.09 18.23 1.19
C GLY A 89 -13.50 19.16 2.26
N LEU A 90 -12.83 18.60 3.28
CA LEU A 90 -12.13 19.34 4.33
C LEU A 90 -10.70 19.67 3.89
N ASP A 91 -10.10 20.67 4.54
CA ASP A 91 -8.66 20.93 4.40
C ASP A 91 -7.88 19.66 4.78
N PRO A 92 -7.06 19.07 3.88
CA PRO A 92 -6.28 17.87 4.15
C PRO A 92 -5.22 18.05 5.25
N GLY A 93 -4.93 19.28 5.66
CA GLY A 93 -3.95 19.62 6.70
C GLY A 93 -2.55 19.80 6.14
N PRO A 94 -1.53 20.00 7.00
CA PRO A 94 -0.19 20.33 6.56
C PRO A 94 0.47 19.13 5.88
N GLU A 95 1.36 19.42 4.93
CA GLU A 95 2.12 18.42 4.18
C GLU A 95 2.85 17.43 5.10
N LEU A 96 2.87 16.18 4.66
CA LEU A 96 3.50 15.08 5.35
C LEU A 96 4.83 14.72 4.67
N PRO A 97 5.84 14.24 5.43
CA PRO A 97 7.02 13.65 4.84
C PRO A 97 6.66 12.50 3.90
N ALA A 98 7.32 12.44 2.74
CA ALA A 98 7.09 11.37 1.78
C ALA A 98 7.44 9.99 2.37
N LEU A 99 6.51 9.04 2.26
CA LEU A 99 6.67 7.67 2.77
C LEU A 99 7.82 6.94 2.08
N ALA A 100 8.48 6.05 2.81
CA ALA A 100 9.48 5.14 2.24
C ALA A 100 8.88 4.23 1.16
N ALA A 101 7.64 3.79 1.35
CA ALA A 101 6.94 2.94 0.38
C ALA A 101 6.68 3.67 -0.95
N ALA A 102 6.24 4.94 -0.90
CA ALA A 102 6.09 5.78 -2.08
C ALA A 102 7.44 6.06 -2.77
N ARG A 103 8.54 6.20 -2.01
CA ARG A 103 9.89 6.35 -2.59
C ARG A 103 10.35 5.10 -3.35
N GLN A 104 9.94 3.91 -2.90
CA GLN A 104 10.28 2.64 -3.55
C GLN A 104 9.36 2.32 -4.72
N ALA A 105 8.05 2.45 -4.54
CA ALA A 105 7.06 2.05 -5.53
C ALA A 105 6.72 3.14 -6.56
N GLY A 106 7.10 4.39 -6.28
CA GLY A 106 6.70 5.54 -7.06
C GLY A 106 5.30 6.05 -6.68
N ALA A 107 4.85 7.05 -7.42
CA ALA A 107 3.51 7.63 -7.28
C ALA A 107 2.90 7.83 -8.67
N ILE A 108 1.57 7.76 -8.74
CA ILE A 108 0.82 8.09 -9.95
C ILE A 108 1.08 9.57 -10.26
N ARG A 109 1.37 9.87 -11.52
CA ARG A 109 1.67 11.24 -11.98
C ARG A 109 0.61 11.81 -12.92
N GLU A 110 -0.16 10.94 -13.56
CA GLU A 110 -1.19 11.28 -14.53
C GLU A 110 -2.38 10.34 -14.37
N ASP A 111 -3.55 10.81 -14.78
CA ASP A 111 -4.76 10.00 -14.76
C ASP A 111 -4.60 8.81 -15.71
N ARG A 112 -4.98 7.62 -15.25
CA ARG A 112 -4.92 6.34 -15.97
C ARG A 112 -6.27 5.65 -15.90
N ALA A 113 -6.63 4.94 -16.97
CA ALA A 113 -7.79 4.08 -17.02
C ALA A 113 -7.48 2.84 -17.86
N VAL A 114 -8.08 1.71 -17.50
CA VAL A 114 -8.01 0.47 -18.29
C VAL A 114 -9.31 -0.32 -18.13
N GLU A 115 -9.68 -1.06 -19.16
CA GLU A 115 -10.83 -1.96 -19.13
C GLU A 115 -10.33 -3.41 -19.02
N VAL A 116 -10.84 -4.16 -18.04
CA VAL A 116 -10.53 -5.57 -17.81
C VAL A 116 -11.85 -6.31 -17.62
N ASP A 117 -12.09 -7.34 -18.43
CA ASP A 117 -13.32 -8.15 -18.38
C ASP A 117 -14.62 -7.31 -18.43
N GLY A 118 -14.62 -6.22 -19.22
CA GLY A 118 -15.76 -5.31 -19.36
C GLY A 118 -15.95 -4.34 -18.18
N HIS A 119 -14.98 -4.25 -17.27
CA HIS A 119 -15.01 -3.37 -16.12
C HIS A 119 -13.88 -2.33 -16.19
N GLU A 120 -14.23 -1.05 -15.99
CA GLU A 120 -13.27 0.05 -16.07
C GLU A 120 -12.62 0.33 -14.71
N TYR A 121 -11.30 0.28 -14.68
CA TYR A 121 -10.48 0.64 -13.53
C TYR A 121 -9.74 1.94 -13.79
N ARG A 122 -9.68 2.81 -12.79
CA ARG A 122 -9.03 4.13 -12.90
C ARG A 122 -8.03 4.35 -11.79
N ALA A 123 -7.03 5.16 -12.08
CA ALA A 123 -6.04 5.60 -11.12
C ALA A 123 -5.67 7.08 -11.38
N SER A 124 -5.43 7.87 -10.33
CA SER A 124 -5.19 9.31 -10.43
C SER A 124 -4.20 9.79 -9.36
N PRO A 125 -3.38 10.84 -9.65
CA PRO A 125 -2.63 11.54 -8.62
C PRO A 125 -3.53 12.32 -7.64
N ARG A 126 -4.81 12.54 -7.97
CA ARG A 126 -5.73 13.39 -7.22
C ARG A 126 -6.98 12.61 -6.81
N TYR A 127 -7.58 13.03 -5.70
CA TYR A 127 -8.90 12.54 -5.32
C TYR A 127 -9.94 12.95 -6.37
N GLY A 128 -10.87 12.04 -6.66
CA GLY A 128 -12.03 12.29 -7.51
C GLY A 128 -13.09 11.23 -7.28
N GLN A 129 -14.34 11.50 -7.67
CA GLN A 129 -15.43 10.53 -7.49
C GLN A 129 -15.19 9.20 -8.19
N GLY A 130 -14.46 9.21 -9.32
CA GLY A 130 -14.05 8.00 -10.05
C GLY A 130 -12.80 7.30 -9.50
N THR A 131 -12.10 7.90 -8.54
CA THR A 131 -10.92 7.34 -7.86
C THR A 131 -10.95 7.72 -6.38
N PRO A 132 -11.89 7.18 -5.58
CA PRO A 132 -12.07 7.66 -4.22
C PRO A 132 -11.14 6.97 -3.21
N TYR A 133 -10.51 5.85 -3.59
CA TYR A 133 -9.70 5.04 -2.67
C TYR A 133 -8.23 5.41 -2.74
N TYR A 134 -7.65 5.82 -1.63
CA TYR A 134 -6.22 6.13 -1.55
C TYR A 134 -5.38 4.90 -1.20
N TYR A 135 -4.25 4.73 -1.89
CA TYR A 135 -3.21 3.78 -1.55
C TYR A 135 -1.85 4.49 -1.43
N PRO A 136 -1.08 4.28 -0.34
CA PRO A 136 0.21 4.95 -0.13
C PRO A 136 1.32 4.49 -1.07
N GLY A 137 1.12 3.41 -1.82
CA GLY A 137 2.14 2.78 -2.64
C GLY A 137 2.89 1.70 -1.86
N GLY A 138 3.44 0.72 -2.56
CA GLY A 138 4.14 -0.39 -1.91
C GLY A 138 4.51 -1.51 -2.86
N ILE A 139 4.92 -2.64 -2.28
CA ILE A 139 5.22 -3.86 -3.03
C ILE A 139 4.13 -4.89 -2.71
N LEU A 140 3.42 -5.35 -3.74
CA LEU A 140 2.40 -6.40 -3.65
C LEU A 140 2.88 -7.61 -4.46
N ARG A 141 3.12 -8.74 -3.78
CA ARG A 141 3.63 -9.99 -4.39
C ARG A 141 4.84 -9.76 -5.32
N GLY A 142 5.82 -8.97 -4.85
CA GLY A 142 7.02 -8.63 -5.61
C GLY A 142 6.87 -7.50 -6.63
N ARG A 143 5.64 -7.02 -6.91
CA ARG A 143 5.39 -5.93 -7.85
C ARG A 143 5.25 -4.58 -7.16
N ARG A 144 5.85 -3.55 -7.74
CA ARG A 144 5.69 -2.17 -7.27
C ARG A 144 4.34 -1.64 -7.71
N VAL A 145 3.55 -1.19 -6.75
CA VAL A 145 2.27 -0.52 -6.99
C VAL A 145 2.39 0.92 -6.56
N PRO A 146 2.22 1.90 -7.48
CA PRO A 146 2.46 3.29 -7.18
C PRO A 146 1.41 3.85 -6.20
N GLY A 147 1.84 4.80 -5.37
CA GLY A 147 0.93 5.52 -4.49
C GLY A 147 0.02 6.49 -5.26
N GLY A 148 -1.23 6.62 -4.83
CA GLY A 148 -2.21 7.51 -5.44
C GLY A 148 -3.64 7.08 -5.15
N TYR A 149 -4.57 7.58 -5.95
CA TYR A 149 -6.00 7.30 -5.82
C TYR A 149 -6.44 6.31 -6.90
N TYR A 150 -7.36 5.42 -6.55
CA TYR A 150 -7.86 4.33 -7.39
C TYR A 150 -9.38 4.26 -7.36
N SER A 151 -9.98 3.78 -8.44
CA SER A 151 -11.44 3.55 -8.54
C SER A 151 -11.93 2.51 -7.55
N GLU A 152 -11.08 1.54 -7.21
CA GLU A 152 -11.38 0.44 -6.31
C GLU A 152 -10.17 0.09 -5.43
N PRO A 153 -10.38 -0.44 -4.21
CA PRO A 153 -9.32 -0.83 -3.29
C PRO A 153 -8.72 -2.21 -3.66
N VAL A 154 -8.26 -2.37 -4.90
CA VAL A 154 -7.82 -3.66 -5.49
C VAL A 154 -6.61 -4.30 -4.78
N TRP A 155 -5.83 -3.51 -4.03
CA TRP A 155 -4.77 -4.06 -3.17
C TRP A 155 -5.32 -4.90 -2.03
N LYS A 156 -6.52 -4.59 -1.51
CA LYS A 156 -7.15 -5.36 -0.43
C LYS A 156 -7.61 -6.72 -0.91
N THR A 157 -8.17 -6.80 -2.12
CA THR A 157 -8.56 -8.09 -2.72
C THR A 157 -7.34 -8.95 -3.05
N ALA A 158 -6.26 -8.33 -3.55
CA ALA A 158 -4.99 -9.03 -3.80
C ALA A 158 -4.34 -9.62 -2.52
N LEU A 159 -4.54 -8.96 -1.38
CA LEU A 159 -4.08 -9.43 -0.06
C LEU A 159 -4.99 -10.54 0.52
N ALA A 160 -6.31 -10.43 0.35
CA ALA A 160 -7.28 -11.40 0.88
C ALA A 160 -7.35 -12.71 0.07
N ALA A 161 -7.22 -12.65 -1.25
CA ALA A 161 -7.46 -13.78 -2.15
C ALA A 161 -6.21 -14.65 -2.37
N GLY A 162 -5.69 -15.31 -1.32
CA GLY A 162 -4.55 -16.24 -1.42
C GLY A 162 -4.57 -17.08 -2.72
N ALA A 163 -3.47 -17.03 -3.47
CA ALA A 163 -3.16 -17.84 -4.68
C ALA A 163 -4.09 -17.79 -5.93
N GLY A 164 -5.28 -17.20 -5.92
CA GLY A 164 -6.26 -17.45 -7.02
C GLY A 164 -6.48 -16.39 -8.09
N THR A 165 -6.37 -15.09 -7.79
CA THR A 165 -6.80 -14.04 -8.75
C THR A 165 -5.60 -13.36 -9.40
N VAL A 166 -5.17 -13.93 -10.52
CA VAL A 166 -4.20 -13.32 -11.45
C VAL A 166 -4.68 -11.92 -11.92
N GLY A 167 -5.98 -11.63 -11.86
CA GLY A 167 -6.58 -10.37 -12.28
C GLY A 167 -6.04 -9.12 -11.58
N GLY A 168 -5.71 -9.17 -10.28
CA GLY A 168 -5.23 -7.99 -9.55
C GLY A 168 -3.84 -7.52 -10.00
N LEU A 169 -2.94 -8.46 -10.30
CA LEU A 169 -1.60 -8.13 -10.80
C LEU A 169 -1.64 -7.74 -12.28
N LEU A 170 -2.44 -8.44 -13.10
CA LEU A 170 -2.66 -8.06 -14.50
C LEU A 170 -3.27 -6.66 -14.62
N LEU A 171 -4.16 -6.29 -13.71
CA LEU A 171 -4.75 -4.95 -13.69
C LEU A 171 -3.69 -3.85 -13.48
N PHE A 172 -2.78 -4.03 -12.53
CA PHE A 172 -1.70 -3.06 -12.32
C PHE A 172 -0.75 -3.00 -13.51
N ASP A 173 -0.45 -4.15 -14.13
CA ASP A 173 0.31 -4.19 -15.38
C ASP A 173 -0.42 -3.44 -16.50
N ALA A 174 -1.73 -3.62 -16.64
CA ALA A 174 -2.50 -2.94 -17.67
C ALA A 174 -2.60 -1.41 -17.41
N LEU A 175 -2.70 -0.98 -16.15
CA LEU A 175 -2.71 0.44 -15.78
C LEU A 175 -1.36 1.14 -15.97
N PHE A 176 -0.24 0.44 -15.78
CA PHE A 176 1.07 1.06 -15.64
C PHE A 176 2.18 0.48 -16.55
N SER A 177 1.89 -0.52 -17.38
CA SER A 177 2.82 -1.02 -18.40
C SER A 177 2.88 -0.06 -19.59
N PRO A 178 4.08 0.24 -20.13
CA PRO A 178 4.26 1.13 -21.29
C PRO A 178 3.47 0.75 -22.55
N GLY A 179 2.96 -0.49 -22.65
CA GLY A 179 2.20 -0.99 -23.80
C GLY A 179 0.67 -1.02 -23.63
N PHE A 180 0.15 -0.72 -22.43
CA PHE A 180 -1.29 -0.79 -22.13
C PHE A 180 -1.89 0.55 -21.65
N GLY A 181 -1.04 1.51 -21.26
CA GLY A 181 -1.49 2.82 -20.83
C GLY A 181 -1.96 3.69 -21.98
N PHE A 182 -3.24 4.09 -21.97
CA PHE A 182 -3.74 5.22 -22.76
C PHE A 182 -2.94 6.49 -22.40
N GLY A 183 -1.94 6.76 -23.23
CA GLY A 183 -0.99 7.85 -23.09
C GLY A 183 -0.38 8.17 -24.45
N GLY A 184 -1.21 8.70 -25.36
CA GLY A 184 -0.78 9.22 -26.66
C GLY A 184 -1.28 8.40 -27.86
N GLY A 185 -2.45 8.79 -28.37
CA GLY A 185 -2.92 8.63 -29.76
C GLY A 185 -2.66 7.32 -30.51
N GLY A 186 -3.74 6.57 -30.80
CA GLY A 186 -3.75 5.59 -31.90
C GLY A 186 -4.57 4.34 -31.61
N PHE A 187 -5.89 4.43 -31.73
CA PHE A 187 -6.77 3.25 -31.74
C PHE A 187 -6.91 2.75 -33.18
N GLU A 188 -6.11 1.76 -33.57
CA GLU A 188 -6.43 0.79 -34.63
C GLU A 188 -5.42 -0.39 -34.58
N GLY A 189 -5.86 -1.57 -34.13
CA GLY A 189 -5.26 -2.85 -34.59
C GLY A 189 -4.46 -3.74 -33.64
N GLY A 190 -4.34 -3.47 -32.32
CA GLY A 190 -3.38 -4.22 -31.47
C GLY A 190 -3.88 -5.44 -30.69
N TYR A 191 -5.20 -5.68 -30.62
CA TYR A 191 -5.78 -6.59 -29.60
C TYR A 191 -5.57 -8.09 -29.86
N ASP A 192 -5.10 -8.49 -31.05
CA ASP A 192 -4.97 -9.91 -31.40
C ASP A 192 -3.52 -10.45 -31.33
N GLN A 193 -2.49 -9.62 -31.50
CA GLN A 193 -1.11 -10.12 -31.71
C GLN A 193 -0.28 -10.34 -30.43
N GLY A 194 -0.64 -9.70 -29.32
CA GLY A 194 0.13 -9.78 -28.07
C GLY A 194 -0.24 -10.96 -27.16
N PHE A 195 -1.48 -11.43 -27.24
CA PHE A 195 -1.97 -12.50 -26.36
C PHE A 195 -1.50 -13.88 -26.82
N GLU A 196 -1.42 -14.11 -28.13
CA GLU A 196 -1.00 -15.40 -28.72
C GLU A 196 0.52 -15.62 -28.57
N ALA A 197 1.33 -14.57 -28.76
CA ALA A 197 2.79 -14.66 -28.62
C ALA A 197 3.27 -14.91 -27.17
N GLY A 198 2.52 -14.46 -26.17
CA GLY A 198 2.85 -14.69 -24.75
C GLY A 198 2.41 -16.06 -24.22
N TYR A 199 1.47 -16.73 -24.90
CA TYR A 199 0.97 -18.03 -24.49
C TYR A 199 1.85 -19.17 -25.03
N ASP A 200 2.38 -19.04 -26.25
CA ASP A 200 3.31 -20.02 -26.83
C ASP A 200 4.68 -20.03 -26.12
N ASP A 201 5.22 -18.86 -25.76
CA ASP A 201 6.54 -18.73 -25.10
C ASP A 201 6.52 -19.32 -23.66
N ALA A 202 5.34 -19.38 -23.03
CA ALA A 202 5.17 -19.95 -21.69
C ALA A 202 4.99 -21.48 -21.68
N MET A 203 4.73 -22.10 -22.84
CA MET A 203 4.52 -23.55 -22.94
C MET A 203 5.81 -24.31 -23.30
N ASP A 204 6.79 -23.64 -23.90
CA ASP A 204 8.04 -24.27 -24.36
C ASP A 204 9.18 -24.33 -23.31
N ASP A 205 9.06 -23.63 -22.16
CA ASP A 205 10.10 -23.61 -21.12
C ASP A 205 9.78 -24.51 -19.90
N HIS A 206 9.10 -25.64 -20.15
CA HIS A 206 8.89 -26.70 -19.15
C HIS A 206 9.83 -27.89 -19.43
N GLY A 207 11.12 -27.69 -19.16
CA GLY A 207 12.14 -28.74 -19.28
C GLY A 207 13.21 -28.63 -18.20
N ASP A 208 13.17 -29.56 -17.24
CA ASP A 208 14.25 -30.02 -16.35
C ASP A 208 15.26 -29.01 -15.80
N PHE A 209 15.21 -28.73 -14.48
CA PHE A 209 16.44 -28.65 -13.67
C PHE A 209 16.21 -29.12 -12.22
N ASP A 210 16.88 -30.22 -11.92
CA ASP A 210 17.10 -30.86 -10.62
C ASP A 210 18.20 -30.12 -9.84
N GLY A 211 18.07 -30.07 -8.51
CA GLY A 211 19.21 -29.95 -7.58
C GLY A 211 19.55 -28.56 -7.01
N GLY A 212 19.54 -28.47 -5.68
CA GLY A 212 20.41 -27.55 -4.93
C GLY A 212 19.81 -26.89 -3.70
N ASP A 213 20.14 -27.43 -2.52
CA ASP A 213 20.02 -26.78 -1.20
C ASP A 213 20.51 -25.33 -1.20
N PHE A 214 19.71 -24.41 -0.66
CA PHE A 214 20.21 -23.16 -0.09
C PHE A 214 19.43 -22.80 1.19
N ASP A 215 20.06 -23.13 2.31
CA ASP A 215 19.82 -22.58 3.64
C ASP A 215 20.05 -21.06 3.60
N GLY A 216 19.05 -20.27 4.02
CA GLY A 216 19.11 -18.81 3.94
C GLY A 216 17.93 -18.13 4.64
N GLY A 217 18.03 -17.99 5.95
CA GLY A 217 16.99 -17.47 6.83
C GLY A 217 16.35 -16.15 6.38
N GLY A 218 15.02 -16.14 6.37
CA GLY A 218 14.17 -14.96 6.31
C GLY A 218 13.04 -15.16 7.31
N GLY A 219 13.04 -14.38 8.39
CA GLY A 219 12.14 -14.58 9.53
C GLY A 219 10.66 -14.44 9.17
N ASP A 220 9.90 -15.44 9.61
CA ASP A 220 8.45 -15.47 9.68
C ASP A 220 7.90 -14.25 10.44
N PHE A 221 7.18 -13.39 9.71
CA PHE A 221 6.17 -12.51 10.31
C PHE A 221 4.96 -12.50 9.39
N GLY A 222 4.12 -13.52 9.54
CA GLY A 222 2.86 -13.60 8.84
C GLY A 222 2.04 -14.80 9.26
N GLY A 223 1.07 -14.57 10.15
CA GLY A 223 -0.07 -15.47 10.31
C GLY A 223 -0.19 -16.11 11.69
N ASP A 224 -0.82 -15.41 12.62
CA ASP A 224 -1.93 -16.03 13.35
C ASP A 224 -2.88 -14.96 13.89
N PHE A 225 -4.01 -14.78 13.20
CA PHE A 225 -5.24 -14.27 13.78
C PHE A 225 -6.39 -15.02 13.10
N GLY A 226 -6.38 -16.34 13.28
CA GLY A 226 -7.57 -17.18 13.13
C GLY A 226 -8.43 -17.04 14.39
N GLY A 227 -9.69 -16.66 14.20
CA GLY A 227 -10.59 -16.29 15.29
C GLY A 227 -11.06 -17.44 16.17
N ASP A 228 -11.51 -17.07 17.37
CA ASP A 228 -12.59 -17.76 18.06
C ASP A 228 -13.35 -16.72 18.90
N PHE A 229 -14.51 -16.28 18.40
CA PHE A 229 -15.55 -15.68 19.23
C PHE A 229 -16.63 -16.74 19.42
N GLY A 230 -16.45 -17.54 20.47
CA GLY A 230 -17.43 -18.52 20.91
C GLY A 230 -17.17 -18.90 22.36
N GLY A 231 -18.12 -18.60 23.25
CA GLY A 231 -18.09 -19.11 24.62
C GLY A 231 -18.88 -18.26 25.60
N ASP A 232 -20.10 -18.73 25.89
CA ASP A 232 -20.91 -18.36 27.06
C ASP A 232 -20.09 -18.26 28.34
N TRP A 233 -20.40 -17.27 29.19
CA TRP A 233 -20.86 -17.38 30.59
C TRP A 233 -21.33 -16.01 31.10
#